data_AF-A0A497IJD5-F1
#
_entry.id   AF-A0A497IJD5-F1
#
_cell.length_a   1.000
_cell.length_b   1.000
_cell.length_c   1.000
_cell.angle_alpha   90.00
_cell.angle_beta   90.00
_cell.angle_gamma   90.00
#
_symmetry.space_group_name_H-M   'P 1'
#
loop_
_entity.id
_entity.type
_entity.pdbx_description
1 polymer ?
#
loop_
_entity_poly.entity_id
_entity_poly.type
_entity_poly.pdbx_seq_one_letter_code
_entity_poly.pdbx_strand_id
1 'polypeptide(L)'
;YIPFSSRIRMLRSVKDGIYVSTEEEILYLKGDNPKEFSLIKMTDYPAVEGTDIVIDGRKLRGGEILEKVIVFCAQEGICIAGPKGVFENLTNRRLVCPKSSEGAGLCIDDRYVCTLRL
;
A
#
# COMPACT_ATOMS: atom_id res chain seq x y z
N TYR A 1 -19.20 5.36 10.85
CA TYR A 1 -19.11 5.09 9.40
C TYR A 1 -18.21 6.15 8.80
N ILE A 2 -17.21 5.75 8.01
CA ILE A 2 -16.31 6.67 7.31
C ILE A 2 -16.60 6.51 5.82
N PRO A 3 -17.25 7.49 5.15
CA PRO A 3 -17.44 7.45 3.71
C PRO A 3 -16.12 7.69 2.98
N PHE A 4 -15.92 7.03 1.84
CA PHE A 4 -14.83 7.31 0.90
C PHE A 4 -15.40 7.98 -0.35
N SER A 5 -14.63 8.88 -0.97
CA SER A 5 -15.06 9.68 -2.14
C SER A 5 -15.28 8.84 -3.40
N SER A 6 -14.58 7.70 -3.51
CA SER A 6 -14.60 6.83 -4.69
C SER A 6 -14.43 5.36 -4.31
N ARG A 7 -14.44 4.47 -5.31
CA ARG A 7 -14.34 3.03 -5.13
C ARG A 7 -13.01 2.63 -4.46
N ILE A 8 -13.08 1.71 -3.51
CA ILE A 8 -11.89 1.14 -2.87
C ILE A 8 -11.20 0.17 -3.83
N ARG A 9 -9.88 0.34 -4.01
CA ARG A 9 -8.99 -0.53 -4.81
C ARG A 9 -8.08 -1.42 -3.95
N MET A 10 -7.80 -0.99 -2.73
CA MET A 10 -6.96 -1.74 -1.79
C MET A 10 -7.46 -1.50 -0.37
N LEU A 11 -7.54 -2.57 0.42
CA LEU A 11 -7.82 -2.51 1.84
C LEU A 11 -6.92 -3.51 2.58
N ARG A 12 -6.01 -3.01 3.41
CA ARG A 12 -5.07 -3.84 4.15
C ARG A 12 -4.81 -3.33 5.56
N SER A 13 -4.98 -4.22 6.53
CA SER A 13 -4.67 -3.94 7.92
C SER A 13 -3.17 -4.07 8.19
N VAL A 14 -2.68 -3.20 9.07
CA VAL A 14 -1.40 -3.30 9.77
C VAL A 14 -1.68 -3.34 11.27
N LYS A 15 -0.64 -3.41 12.10
CA LYS A 15 -0.76 -3.59 13.55
C LYS A 15 -1.64 -2.55 14.24
N ASP A 16 -1.60 -1.30 13.79
CA ASP A 16 -2.21 -0.13 14.44
C ASP A 16 -3.03 0.74 13.47
N GLY A 17 -3.55 0.12 12.41
CA GLY A 17 -4.39 0.82 11.45
C GLY A 17 -4.68 0.05 10.17
N ILE A 18 -5.27 0.74 9.21
CA ILE A 18 -5.67 0.18 7.91
C ILE A 18 -5.24 1.14 6.81
N TYR A 19 -4.55 0.63 5.80
CA TYR A 19 -4.35 1.34 4.55
C TYR A 19 -5.53 1.10 3.62
N VAL A 20 -6.05 2.20 3.07
CA VAL A 20 -7.15 2.22 2.11
C VAL A 20 -6.65 2.93 0.87
N SER A 21 -6.70 2.28 -0.29
CA SER A 21 -6.59 3.00 -1.57
C SER A 21 -7.98 3.17 -2.15
N THR A 22 -8.33 4.40 -2.51
CA THR A 22 -9.48 4.70 -3.36
C THR A 22 -9.03 4.73 -4.83
N GLU A 23 -9.85 5.27 -5.73
CA GLU A 23 -9.44 5.53 -7.11
C GLU A 23 -8.57 6.76 -7.27
N GLU A 24 -8.47 7.57 -6.22
CA GLU A 24 -7.85 8.91 -6.25
C GLU A 24 -6.63 9.00 -5.34
N GLU A 25 -6.62 8.28 -4.21
CA GLU A 25 -5.63 8.48 -3.16
C GLU A 25 -5.39 7.23 -2.31
N ILE A 26 -4.27 7.24 -1.58
CA ILE A 26 -4.02 6.29 -0.50
C ILE A 26 -4.16 7.02 0.83
N LEU A 27 -4.90 6.38 1.74
CA LEU A 27 -5.25 6.85 3.07
C LEU A 27 -4.77 5.82 4.11
N TYR A 28 -4.48 6.30 5.31
CA TYR A 28 -4.22 5.48 6.49
C TYR A 28 -5.24 5.83 7.58
N LEU A 29 -6.04 4.84 7.96
CA LEU A 29 -6.91 4.89 9.12
C LEU A 29 -6.09 4.46 10.33
N LYS A 30 -5.57 5.43 11.08
CA LYS A 30 -4.77 5.16 12.29
C LYS A 30 -5.68 4.87 13.48
N GLY A 31 -5.41 3.77 14.17
CA GLY A 31 -6.14 3.31 15.36
C GLY A 31 -6.39 1.80 15.32
N ASP A 32 -6.67 1.21 16.47
CA ASP A 32 -7.04 -0.20 16.63
C ASP A 32 -8.57 -0.40 16.77
N ASN A 33 -9.31 0.68 16.97
CA ASN A 33 -10.77 0.70 17.10
C ASN A 33 -11.41 1.61 16.03
N PRO A 34 -12.44 1.16 15.30
CA PRO A 34 -13.17 1.99 14.34
C PRO A 34 -13.70 3.33 14.88
N LYS A 35 -13.98 3.42 16.18
CA LYS A 35 -14.43 4.68 16.83
C LYS A 35 -13.31 5.69 17.01
N GLU A 36 -12.06 5.24 16.99
CA GLU A 36 -10.85 6.03 17.25
C GLU A 36 -10.05 6.29 15.97
N PHE A 37 -10.54 5.79 14.83
CA PHE A 37 -9.88 5.97 13.55
C PHE A 37 -9.70 7.45 13.23
N SER A 38 -8.44 7.83 13.03
CA SER A 38 -8.04 9.11 12.46
C SER A 38 -7.56 8.88 11.03
N LEU A 39 -8.16 9.60 10.08
CA LEU A 39 -7.89 9.46 8.67
C LEU A 39 -6.73 10.37 8.27
N ILE A 40 -5.68 9.77 7.73
CA ILE A 40 -4.46 10.46 7.31
C ILE A 40 -4.26 10.20 5.82
N LYS A 41 -4.20 11.26 5.01
CA LYS A 41 -3.87 11.14 3.59
C LYS A 41 -2.37 10.86 3.42
N MET A 42 -2.05 9.85 2.62
CA MET A 42 -0.67 9.44 2.34
C MET A 42 -0.20 9.92 0.97
N THR A 43 -1.07 9.90 -0.05
CA THR A 43 -0.72 10.28 -1.44
C THR A 43 -1.92 10.82 -2.21
N ASP A 44 -1.66 11.48 -3.34
CA ASP A 44 -2.66 11.95 -4.33
C ASP A 44 -2.80 10.99 -5.53
N TYR A 45 -2.49 9.70 -5.32
CA TYR A 45 -2.63 8.68 -6.36
C TYR A 45 -3.04 7.33 -5.77
N PRO A 46 -3.69 6.46 -6.56
CA PRO A 46 -4.14 5.16 -6.08
C PRO A 46 -3.06 4.07 -6.18
N ALA A 47 -3.25 3.03 -5.37
CA ALA A 47 -2.69 1.71 -5.63
C ALA A 47 -3.34 1.08 -6.88
N VAL A 48 -2.58 0.24 -7.57
CA VAL A 48 -3.09 -0.66 -8.61
C VAL A 48 -3.74 -1.85 -7.91
N GLU A 49 -5.03 -2.06 -8.16
CA GLU A 49 -5.82 -3.11 -7.52
C GLU A 49 -5.24 -4.50 -7.77
N GLY A 50 -5.22 -5.36 -6.74
CA GLY A 50 -4.72 -6.73 -6.83
C GLY A 50 -3.19 -6.87 -6.81
N THR A 51 -2.44 -5.76 -6.79
CA THR A 51 -0.97 -5.80 -6.73
C THR A 51 -0.41 -5.92 -5.32
N ASP A 52 -1.26 -5.79 -4.30
CA ASP A 52 -0.82 -5.73 -2.93
C ASP A 52 -0.60 -7.11 -2.31
N ILE A 53 0.56 -7.27 -1.65
CA ILE A 53 0.94 -8.47 -0.93
C ILE A 53 1.45 -8.12 0.47
N VAL A 54 1.40 -9.09 1.36
CA VAL A 54 1.94 -8.96 2.71
C VAL A 54 3.25 -9.74 2.81
N ILE A 55 4.31 -9.07 3.26
CA ILE A 55 5.60 -9.70 3.52
C ILE A 55 6.05 -9.46 4.96
N ASP A 56 7.06 -10.22 5.37
CA ASP A 56 7.77 -9.99 6.63
C ASP A 56 8.64 -8.73 6.49
N GLY A 57 8.37 -7.69 7.29
CA GLY A 57 9.12 -6.44 7.25
C GLY A 57 10.61 -6.62 7.53
N ARG A 58 11.01 -7.73 8.20
CA ARG A 58 12.41 -8.03 8.48
C ARG A 58 13.22 -8.29 7.21
N LYS A 59 12.55 -8.60 6.10
CA LYS A 59 13.17 -8.76 4.79
C LYS A 59 13.43 -7.43 4.08
N LEU A 60 12.91 -6.33 4.61
CA LEU A 60 13.13 -4.98 4.09
C LEU A 60 14.16 -4.22 4.94
N ARG A 61 14.88 -3.30 4.29
CA ARG A 61 15.72 -2.27 4.92
C ARG A 61 16.66 -2.79 6.01
N GLY A 62 17.27 -3.96 5.80
CA GLY A 62 18.22 -4.53 6.76
C GLY A 62 17.60 -5.05 8.06
N GLY A 63 16.26 -5.21 8.13
CA GLY A 63 15.58 -5.87 9.25
C GLY A 63 15.02 -4.95 10.33
N GLU A 64 14.98 -3.63 10.09
CA GLU A 64 14.52 -2.64 11.07
C GLU A 64 13.02 -2.70 11.37
N ILE A 65 12.21 -3.16 10.40
CA ILE A 65 10.77 -3.32 10.56
C ILE A 65 10.49 -4.75 10.99
N LEU A 66 10.05 -4.95 12.24
CA LEU A 66 9.84 -6.30 12.78
C LEU A 66 8.47 -6.87 12.44
N GLU A 67 7.53 -6.00 12.10
CA GLU A 67 6.16 -6.34 11.76
C GLU A 67 5.95 -6.66 10.28
N LYS A 68 4.79 -7.24 9.97
CA LYS A 68 4.33 -7.41 8.59
C LYS A 68 4.10 -6.05 7.93
N VAL A 69 4.47 -5.96 6.66
CA VAL A 69 4.29 -4.79 5.81
C VAL A 69 3.59 -5.19 4.51
N ILE A 70 2.97 -4.20 3.89
CA ILE A 70 2.29 -4.33 2.61
C ILE A 70 3.26 -3.80 1.55
N VAL A 71 3.43 -4.55 0.46
CA VAL A 71 4.12 -4.08 -0.75
C VAL A 71 3.12 -4.12 -1.88
N PHE A 72 3.07 -3.06 -2.69
CA PHE A 72 2.11 -2.94 -3.78
C PHE A 72 2.64 -2.03 -4.87
N CYS A 73 2.06 -2.14 -6.07
CA CYS A 73 2.27 -1.18 -7.12
C CYS A 73 1.23 -0.06 -6.99
N ALA A 74 1.66 1.18 -7.10
CA ALA A 74 0.83 2.36 -7.24
C ALA A 74 1.10 3.03 -8.58
N GLN A 75 0.27 4.01 -8.93
CA GLN A 75 0.40 4.73 -10.20
C GLN A 75 1.78 5.40 -10.36
N GLU A 76 2.43 5.78 -9.27
CA GLU A 76 3.75 6.44 -9.28
C GLU A 76 4.93 5.52 -8.91
N GLY A 77 4.71 4.21 -8.75
CA GLY A 77 5.81 3.28 -8.46
C GLY A 77 5.46 2.18 -7.47
N ILE A 78 6.48 1.45 -7.00
CA ILE A 78 6.35 0.39 -6.00
C ILE A 78 6.45 1.01 -4.61
N CYS A 79 5.42 0.79 -3.81
CA CYS A 79 5.28 1.37 -2.48
C CYS A 79 5.31 0.29 -1.40
N ILE A 80 5.72 0.71 -0.20
CA ILE A 80 5.59 -0.05 1.03
C ILE A 80 4.71 0.71 2.01
N ALA A 81 3.90 -0.02 2.77
CA ALA A 81 3.07 0.50 3.83
C ALA A 81 3.14 -0.40 5.06
N GLY A 82 3.27 0.17 6.25
CA GLY A 82 3.49 -0.56 7.49
C GLY A 82 2.88 0.11 8.71
N PRO A 83 3.07 -0.49 9.91
CA PRO A 83 2.61 0.06 11.16
C PRO A 83 3.09 1.49 11.42
N LYS A 84 2.42 2.20 12.33
CA LYS A 84 2.73 3.58 12.74
C LYS A 84 2.64 4.61 11.61
N GLY A 85 1.93 4.28 10.53
CA GLY A 85 1.84 5.14 9.36
C GLY A 85 3.09 5.14 8.48
N VAL A 86 3.95 4.12 8.57
CA VAL A 86 5.10 3.97 7.66
C VAL A 86 4.59 3.83 6.24
N PHE A 87 4.96 4.77 5.38
CA PHE A 87 4.62 4.76 3.95
C PHE A 87 5.80 5.30 3.14
N GLU A 88 6.21 4.58 2.09
CA GLU A 88 7.31 5.00 1.22
C GLU A 88 7.14 4.47 -0.20
N ASN A 89 7.36 5.33 -1.21
CA ASN A 89 7.51 4.91 -2.61
C ASN A 89 8.99 4.62 -2.88
N LEU A 90 9.34 3.34 -2.98
CA LEU A 90 10.72 2.86 -3.13
C LEU A 90 11.33 3.17 -4.49
N THR A 91 10.49 3.42 -5.50
CA THR A 91 10.92 3.61 -6.89
C THR A 91 10.62 5.01 -7.39
N ASN A 92 10.36 5.96 -6.49
CA ASN A 92 10.05 7.33 -6.87
C ASN A 92 11.12 7.88 -7.83
N ARG A 93 10.68 8.39 -8.98
CA ARG A 93 11.52 8.90 -10.09
C ARG A 93 12.48 7.88 -10.72
N ARG A 94 12.36 6.59 -10.41
CA ARG A 94 13.18 5.49 -10.96
C ARG A 94 12.38 4.52 -11.83
N LEU A 95 11.09 4.40 -11.59
CA LEU A 95 10.18 3.53 -12.34
C LEU A 95 9.00 4.36 -12.84
N VAL A 96 8.71 4.26 -14.14
CA VAL A 96 7.47 4.79 -14.72
C VAL A 96 6.55 3.59 -14.97
N CYS A 97 5.54 3.43 -14.13
CA CYS A 97 4.52 2.41 -14.32
C CYS A 97 3.56 2.83 -15.44
N PRO A 98 3.16 1.93 -16.36
CA PRO A 98 2.04 2.21 -17.24
C PRO A 98 0.78 2.48 -16.41
N LYS A 99 -0.10 3.36 -16.90
CA LYS A 99 -1.39 3.62 -16.25
C LYS A 99 -2.22 2.35 -16.30
N SER A 100 -2.49 1.77 -15.15
CA SER A 100 -3.28 0.56 -14.98
C SER A 100 -4.10 0.65 -13.71
N SER A 101 -5.35 0.19 -13.75
CA SER A 101 -6.23 0.13 -12.58
C SER A 101 -6.14 -1.19 -11.82
N GLU A 102 -5.66 -2.25 -12.46
CA GLU A 102 -5.70 -3.62 -11.95
C GLU A 102 -4.46 -4.43 -12.37
N GLY A 103 -4.05 -5.38 -11.55
CA GLY A 103 -2.88 -6.20 -11.80
C GLY A 103 -2.78 -7.36 -10.82
N ALA A 104 -1.61 -7.98 -10.75
CA ALA A 104 -1.31 -9.01 -9.77
C ALA A 104 0.08 -8.79 -9.16
N GLY A 105 0.17 -8.88 -7.84
CA GLY A 105 1.42 -8.81 -7.09
C GLY A 105 1.81 -10.19 -6.58
N LEU A 106 3.11 -10.48 -6.59
CA LEU A 106 3.65 -11.74 -6.11
C LEU A 106 5.05 -11.54 -5.53
N CYS A 107 5.42 -12.42 -4.61
CA CYS A 107 6.78 -12.49 -4.07
C CYS A 107 7.42 -13.81 -4.53
N ILE A 108 8.51 -13.71 -5.29
CA ILE A 108 9.33 -14.86 -5.71
C ILE A 108 10.74 -14.61 -5.19
N ASP A 109 11.28 -15.55 -4.42
CA ASP A 109 12.65 -15.50 -3.88
C ASP A 109 12.98 -14.15 -3.21
N ASP A 110 12.08 -13.69 -2.34
CA ASP A 110 12.17 -12.40 -1.62
C ASP A 110 12.19 -11.15 -2.51
N ARG A 111 11.72 -11.28 -3.76
CA ARG A 111 11.54 -10.17 -4.70
C ARG A 111 10.07 -9.96 -4.97
N TYR A 112 9.63 -8.73 -4.77
CA TYR A 112 8.32 -8.29 -5.23
C TYR A 112 8.34 -8.13 -6.76
N VAL A 113 7.39 -8.78 -7.41
CA VAL A 113 7.13 -8.68 -8.85
C VAL A 113 5.64 -8.38 -9.01
N CYS A 114 5.29 -7.53 -9.98
CA CYS A 114 3.90 -7.33 -10.34
C CYS A 114 3.69 -7.33 -11.85
N THR A 115 2.53 -7.81 -12.26
CA THR A 115 1.99 -7.63 -13.61
C THR A 115 0.89 -6.58 -13.57
N LEU A 116 0.79 -5.81 -14.65
CA LEU A 116 -0.21 -4.75 -14.80
C LEU A 116 -1.08 -5.10 -16.00
N ARG A 117 -2.41 -4.97 -15.86
CA ARG A 117 -3.33 -5.11 -16.98
C ARG A 117 -3.42 -3.79 -17.72
N LEU A 118 -3.09 -3.83 -19.01
CA LEU A 118 -3.12 -2.68 -19.92
C LEU A 118 -4.48 -2.56 -20.59
#